data_AF-A0A8T4SZT1-F1
#
_entry.id   AF-A0A8T4SZT1-F1
#
_cell.length_a   1.000
_cell.length_b   1.000
_cell.length_c   1.000
_cell.angle_alpha   90.00
_cell.angle_beta   90.00
_cell.angle_gamma   90.00
#
_symmetry.space_group_name_H-M   'P 1'
#
loop_
_entity.id
_entity.type
_entity.pdbx_description
1 polymer ?
#
loop_
_entity_poly.entity_id
_entity_poly.type
_entity_poly.pdbx_seq_one_letter_code
_entity_poly.pdbx_strand_id
1 'polypeptide(L)'
;MLYIHSLKDLNVKTAEVESVQIIRNVKGRLRIPIQPELLNNNLNQFFIQGKDIESIMNSSELISPTIKSIGELMMKKDSVYELINLNRAVSMIEELDMPLKNNIDYLKEIESWQNQLITDLADVFNNIEAAGTSEEKIELNNKLNLIFRKILRTDDLMFNSEGLINEGKFARIKDLCKSMDEGFFFHFTLREHLDKVDFSIIRRRIPSSEIEKVSEITRNIIEIKKGVDKAYDYNMKMVQMIVNLYSYIKILIK
;
A
#
# COMPACT_ATOMS: atom_id res chain seq x y z
N MET A 1 13.44 -3.82 -13.53
CA MET A 1 12.01 -4.15 -13.34
C MET A 1 11.98 -5.07 -12.14
N LEU A 2 11.27 -4.70 -11.07
CA LEU A 2 11.13 -5.55 -9.89
C LEU A 2 10.08 -6.64 -10.19
N TYR A 3 10.39 -7.92 -9.94
CA TYR A 3 9.46 -9.05 -10.07
C TYR A 3 8.61 -9.28 -8.81
N ILE A 4 8.84 -8.51 -7.73
CA ILE A 4 7.98 -8.53 -6.56
C ILE A 4 6.73 -7.69 -6.87
N HIS A 5 5.64 -8.38 -7.22
CA HIS A 5 4.36 -7.78 -7.58
C HIS A 5 3.34 -7.84 -6.42
N SER A 6 3.61 -8.67 -5.42
CA SER A 6 2.84 -8.73 -4.18
C SER A 6 3.73 -8.65 -2.94
N LEU A 7 3.19 -8.10 -1.85
CA LEU A 7 3.85 -8.01 -0.54
C LEU A 7 4.35 -9.37 -0.05
N LYS A 8 3.60 -10.44 -0.32
CA LYS A 8 3.96 -11.80 0.10
C LYS A 8 5.08 -12.43 -0.75
N ASP A 9 5.41 -11.85 -1.90
CA ASP A 9 6.41 -12.42 -2.81
C ASP A 9 7.83 -12.14 -2.32
N LEU A 10 8.01 -11.26 -1.32
CA LEU A 10 9.30 -11.05 -0.68
C LEU A 10 9.70 -12.30 0.12
N ASN A 11 10.81 -12.91 -0.28
CA ASN A 11 11.53 -13.96 0.41
C ASN A 11 13.02 -13.87 0.03
N VAL A 12 13.87 -14.70 0.65
CA VAL A 12 15.31 -14.70 0.38
C VAL A 12 15.62 -14.90 -1.11
N LYS A 13 14.95 -15.86 -1.75
CA LYS A 13 15.19 -16.19 -3.16
C LYS A 13 14.80 -15.04 -4.09
N THR A 14 13.66 -14.39 -3.86
CA THR A 14 13.25 -13.23 -4.67
C THR A 14 14.16 -12.03 -4.42
N ALA A 15 14.51 -11.75 -3.17
CA ALA A 15 15.48 -10.70 -2.83
C ALA A 15 16.85 -10.94 -3.50
N GLU A 16 17.32 -12.19 -3.54
CA GLU A 16 18.56 -12.56 -4.24
C GLU A 16 18.50 -12.24 -5.73
N VAL A 17 17.42 -12.63 -6.41
CA VAL A 17 17.24 -12.37 -7.85
C VAL A 17 17.16 -10.87 -8.12
N GLU A 18 16.36 -10.14 -7.35
CA GLU A 18 16.20 -8.69 -7.50
C GLU A 18 17.49 -7.92 -7.24
N SER A 19 18.25 -8.35 -6.23
CA SER A 19 19.49 -7.68 -5.83
C SER A 19 20.50 -7.60 -6.97
N VAL A 20 20.52 -8.57 -7.91
CA VAL A 20 21.50 -8.61 -9.00
C VAL A 20 21.48 -7.35 -9.85
N GLN A 21 20.30 -6.81 -10.15
CA GLN A 21 20.16 -5.62 -10.98
C GLN A 21 20.56 -4.35 -10.21
N ILE A 22 20.23 -4.30 -8.92
CA ILE A 22 20.52 -3.16 -8.04
C ILE A 22 22.03 -3.10 -7.75
N ILE A 23 22.65 -4.24 -7.46
CA ILE A 23 24.08 -4.34 -7.12
C ILE A 23 24.95 -3.72 -8.21
N ARG A 24 24.64 -3.94 -9.49
CA ARG A 24 25.38 -3.35 -10.61
C ARG A 24 25.41 -1.82 -10.55
N ASN A 25 24.29 -1.20 -10.16
CA ASN A 25 24.16 0.25 -10.07
C ASN A 25 24.81 0.81 -8.80
N VAL A 26 24.76 0.07 -7.69
CA VAL A 26 25.24 0.51 -6.37
C VAL A 26 26.76 0.31 -6.22
N LYS A 27 27.32 -0.79 -6.74
CA LYS A 27 28.74 -1.15 -6.57
C LYS A 27 29.72 -0.08 -7.08
N GLY A 28 29.34 0.69 -8.10
CA GLY A 28 30.17 1.79 -8.62
C GLY A 28 30.17 3.07 -7.76
N ARG A 29 29.24 3.18 -6.81
CA ARG A 29 29.02 4.39 -5.99
C ARG A 29 29.33 4.19 -4.51
N LEU A 30 29.30 2.94 -4.05
CA LEU A 30 29.61 2.60 -2.66
C LEU A 30 31.10 2.79 -2.38
N ARG A 31 31.43 3.64 -1.41
CA ARG A 31 32.80 3.79 -0.87
C ARG A 31 32.75 3.62 0.64
N ILE A 32 33.74 2.91 1.18
CA ILE A 32 33.91 2.68 2.61
C ILE A 32 34.94 3.70 3.12
N PRO A 33 34.71 4.36 4.27
CA PRO A 33 33.50 4.27 5.10
C PRO A 33 32.29 4.93 4.44
N ILE A 34 31.15 4.24 4.50
CA ILE A 34 29.85 4.71 4.03
C ILE A 34 29.42 5.88 4.90
N GLN A 35 29.22 7.02 4.24
CA GLN A 35 28.76 8.24 4.89
C GLN A 35 27.21 8.25 4.99
N PRO A 36 26.63 8.70 6.12
CA PRO A 36 25.18 8.83 6.28
C PRO A 36 24.49 9.61 5.15
N GLU A 37 25.14 10.67 4.63
CA GLU A 37 24.60 11.50 3.55
C GLU A 37 24.42 10.70 2.25
N LEU A 38 25.33 9.76 1.96
CA LEU A 38 25.23 8.90 0.77
C LEU A 38 24.03 7.95 0.91
N LEU A 39 23.83 7.36 2.09
CA LEU A 39 22.67 6.50 2.35
C LEU A 39 21.37 7.29 2.30
N ASN A 40 21.34 8.48 2.90
CA ASN A 40 20.19 9.37 2.83
C ASN A 40 19.82 9.70 1.37
N ASN A 41 20.80 10.05 0.54
CA ASN A 41 20.55 10.35 -0.89
C ASN A 41 19.99 9.16 -1.68
N ASN A 42 20.32 7.93 -1.29
CA ASN A 42 19.85 6.72 -1.97
C ASN A 42 18.52 6.19 -1.42
N LEU A 43 18.24 6.43 -0.13
CA LEU A 43 17.08 5.88 0.58
C LEU A 43 15.97 6.90 0.81
N ASN A 44 16.21 8.20 0.65
CA ASN A 44 15.21 9.27 0.84
C ASN A 44 13.93 9.07 -0.01
N GLN A 45 14.03 8.43 -1.16
CA GLN A 45 12.90 8.11 -2.03
C GLN A 45 11.89 7.14 -1.39
N PHE A 46 12.32 6.39 -0.37
CA PHE A 46 11.47 5.48 0.40
C PHE A 46 10.88 6.15 1.64
N PHE A 47 11.35 7.34 2.02
CA PHE A 47 10.92 8.00 3.24
C PHE A 47 9.49 8.49 3.14
N ILE A 48 8.80 8.39 4.27
CA ILE A 48 7.41 8.82 4.42
C ILE A 48 7.41 10.27 4.86
N GLN A 49 6.50 11.06 4.28
CA GLN A 49 6.29 12.45 4.67
C GLN A 49 4.93 12.56 5.37
N GLY A 50 4.84 13.39 6.42
CA GLY A 50 3.59 13.58 7.17
C GLY A 50 2.36 13.92 6.32
N LYS A 51 2.54 14.71 5.24
CA LYS A 51 1.45 15.03 4.28
C LYS A 51 0.86 13.79 3.59
N ASP A 52 1.65 12.73 3.44
CA ASP A 52 1.21 11.49 2.81
C ASP A 52 0.37 10.65 3.77
N ILE A 53 0.75 10.65 5.05
CA ILE A 53 -0.03 10.05 6.14
C ILE A 53 -1.37 10.79 6.27
N GLU A 54 -1.34 12.12 6.27
CA GLU A 54 -2.54 12.96 6.33
C GLU A 54 -3.51 12.64 5.18
N SER A 55 -2.99 12.44 3.96
CA SER A 55 -3.82 12.05 2.82
C SER A 55 -4.52 10.70 3.03
N ILE A 56 -3.88 9.72 3.66
CA ILE A 56 -4.50 8.41 3.94
C ILE A 56 -5.51 8.55 5.08
N MET A 57 -5.22 9.36 6.09
CA MET A 57 -6.14 9.70 7.19
C MET A 57 -7.43 10.32 6.66
N ASN A 58 -7.33 11.34 5.82
CA ASN A 58 -8.49 12.00 5.21
C ASN A 58 -9.37 11.02 4.42
N SER A 59 -8.75 10.08 3.69
CA SER A 59 -9.49 9.02 2.99
C SER A 59 -10.17 8.04 3.96
N SER A 60 -9.52 7.69 5.08
CA SER A 60 -10.09 6.80 6.09
C SER A 60 -11.32 7.41 6.77
N GLU A 61 -11.32 8.73 7.00
CA GLU A 61 -12.45 9.44 7.61
C GLU A 61 -13.72 9.43 6.74
N LEU A 62 -13.59 9.21 5.43
CA LEU A 62 -14.71 9.12 4.49
C LEU A 62 -15.42 7.77 4.49
N ILE A 63 -14.83 6.72 5.08
CA ILE A 63 -15.41 5.37 5.08
C ILE A 63 -16.79 5.35 5.75
N SER A 64 -16.87 5.76 7.03
CA SER A 64 -18.12 5.71 7.79
C SER A 64 -19.23 6.61 7.20
N PRO A 65 -18.96 7.86 6.79
CA PRO A 65 -19.94 8.68 6.07
C PRO A 65 -20.45 8.01 4.80
N THR A 66 -19.57 7.41 4.00
CA THR A 66 -19.94 6.76 2.73
C THR A 66 -20.81 5.53 2.96
N ILE A 67 -20.45 4.68 3.93
CA ILE A 67 -21.26 3.51 4.32
C ILE A 67 -22.66 3.97 4.77
N LYS A 68 -22.73 5.03 5.58
CA LYS A 68 -24.00 5.60 6.02
C LYS A 68 -24.85 6.09 4.84
N SER A 69 -24.27 6.85 3.92
CA SER A 69 -24.98 7.34 2.73
C SER A 69 -25.51 6.19 1.85
N ILE A 70 -24.74 5.11 1.67
CA ILE A 70 -25.20 3.92 0.95
C ILE A 70 -26.35 3.25 1.73
N GLY A 71 -26.22 3.13 3.05
CA GLY A 71 -27.26 2.58 3.93
C GLY A 71 -28.59 3.35 3.84
N GLU A 72 -28.54 4.69 3.73
CA GLU A 72 -29.71 5.53 3.51
C GLU A 72 -30.40 5.23 2.16
N LEU A 73 -29.64 4.93 1.10
CA LEU A 73 -30.21 4.49 -0.17
C LEU A 73 -30.91 3.13 -0.03
N MET A 74 -30.31 2.20 0.71
CA MET A 74 -30.89 0.88 0.96
C MET A 74 -32.19 0.95 1.76
N MET A 75 -32.28 1.85 2.75
CA MET A 75 -33.47 2.00 3.59
C MET A 75 -34.69 2.53 2.84
N LYS A 76 -34.49 3.34 1.79
CA LYS A 76 -35.58 3.87 0.95
C LYS A 76 -36.34 2.79 0.21
N LYS A 77 -35.72 1.62 -0.04
CA LYS A 77 -36.29 0.52 -0.84
C LYS A 77 -36.81 0.99 -2.20
N ASP A 78 -36.14 1.97 -2.79
CA ASP A 78 -36.50 2.49 -4.10
C ASP A 78 -36.10 1.48 -5.20
N SER A 79 -37.04 1.19 -6.10
CA SER A 79 -36.83 0.32 -7.27
C SER A 79 -35.76 0.83 -8.26
N VAL A 80 -35.36 2.09 -8.14
CA VAL A 80 -34.25 2.67 -8.92
C VAL A 80 -32.91 1.99 -8.62
N TYR A 81 -32.74 1.42 -7.42
CA TYR A 81 -31.47 0.88 -6.96
C TYR A 81 -31.45 -0.65 -6.96
N GLU A 82 -30.27 -1.21 -7.22
CA GLU A 82 -30.01 -2.63 -7.08
C GLU A 82 -29.47 -2.92 -5.67
N LEU A 83 -30.34 -3.41 -4.78
CA LEU A 83 -30.03 -3.62 -3.36
C LEU A 83 -28.81 -4.52 -3.13
N ILE A 84 -28.63 -5.55 -3.97
CA ILE A 84 -27.49 -6.47 -3.88
C ILE A 84 -26.17 -5.71 -4.13
N ASN A 85 -26.16 -4.78 -5.09
CA ASN A 85 -24.96 -4.02 -5.43
C ASN A 85 -24.63 -2.98 -4.36
N LEU A 86 -25.64 -2.35 -3.73
CA LEU A 86 -25.43 -1.48 -2.57
C LEU A 86 -24.82 -2.25 -1.39
N ASN A 87 -25.34 -3.44 -1.06
CA ASN A 87 -24.78 -4.29 0.00
C ASN A 87 -23.32 -4.67 -0.30
N ARG A 88 -23.02 -5.08 -1.53
CA ARG A 88 -21.65 -5.41 -1.95
C ARG A 88 -20.70 -4.24 -1.76
N ALA A 89 -21.13 -3.03 -2.12
CA ALA A 89 -20.31 -1.83 -1.94
C ALA A 89 -20.06 -1.52 -0.47
N VAL A 90 -21.07 -1.65 0.40
CA VAL A 90 -20.89 -1.51 1.85
C VAL A 90 -19.83 -2.48 2.35
N SER A 91 -19.95 -3.77 2.05
CA SER A 91 -18.98 -4.77 2.51
C SER A 91 -17.57 -4.48 1.99
N MET A 92 -17.42 -4.11 0.71
CA MET A 92 -16.12 -3.78 0.13
C MET A 92 -15.47 -2.56 0.80
N ILE A 93 -16.25 -1.54 1.19
CA ILE A 93 -15.75 -0.31 1.81
C ILE A 93 -15.45 -0.56 3.30
N GLU A 94 -16.31 -1.31 4.00
CA GLU A 94 -16.16 -1.66 5.42
C GLU A 94 -14.89 -2.47 5.68
N GLU A 95 -14.55 -3.39 4.76
CA GLU A 95 -13.31 -4.18 4.82
C GLU A 95 -12.02 -3.34 4.81
N LEU A 96 -12.09 -2.05 4.46
CA LEU A 96 -10.94 -1.16 4.35
C LEU A 96 -10.62 -0.38 5.63
N ASP A 97 -11.57 -0.25 6.56
CA ASP A 97 -11.43 0.66 7.72
C ASP A 97 -10.23 0.29 8.61
N MET A 98 -10.26 -0.92 9.17
CA MET A 98 -9.18 -1.38 10.04
C MET A 98 -7.83 -1.47 9.31
N PRO A 99 -7.76 -1.98 8.06
CA PRO A 99 -6.51 -1.96 7.31
C PRO A 99 -5.90 -0.58 7.06
N LEU A 100 -6.70 0.44 6.75
CA LEU A 100 -6.19 1.80 6.57
C LEU A 100 -5.66 2.36 7.89
N LYS A 101 -6.36 2.16 9.01
CA LYS A 101 -5.90 2.57 10.35
C LYS A 101 -4.56 1.93 10.70
N ASN A 102 -4.44 0.61 10.52
CA ASN A 102 -3.17 -0.10 10.74
C ASN A 102 -2.06 0.41 9.83
N ASN A 103 -2.37 0.74 8.57
CA ASN A 103 -1.43 1.35 7.65
C ASN A 103 -0.96 2.72 8.15
N ILE A 104 -1.88 3.58 8.60
CA ILE A 104 -1.56 4.90 9.16
C ILE A 104 -0.61 4.75 10.36
N ASP A 105 -0.92 3.86 11.30
CA ASP A 105 -0.11 3.66 12.50
C ASP A 105 1.29 3.15 12.15
N TYR A 106 1.38 2.20 11.23
CA TYR A 106 2.66 1.70 10.73
C TYR A 106 3.49 2.80 10.04
N LEU A 107 2.88 3.65 9.23
CA LEU A 107 3.59 4.73 8.54
C LEU A 107 4.07 5.82 9.51
N LYS A 108 3.28 6.13 10.54
CA LYS A 108 3.68 7.03 11.64
C LYS A 108 4.85 6.46 12.44
N GLU A 109 4.83 5.15 12.69
CA GLU A 109 5.94 4.47 13.33
C GLU A 109 7.22 4.66 12.52
N ILE A 110 7.21 4.34 11.22
CA ILE A 110 8.37 4.54 10.34
C ILE A 110 8.85 5.99 10.32
N GLU A 111 7.94 6.94 10.15
CA GLU A 111 8.28 8.37 10.10
C GLU A 111 9.07 8.80 11.37
N SER A 112 8.74 8.24 12.53
CA SER A 112 9.37 8.59 13.80
C SER A 112 10.85 8.17 13.89
N TRP A 113 11.27 7.13 13.18
CA TRP A 113 12.64 6.58 13.29
C TRP A 113 13.43 6.54 11.97
N GLN A 114 12.84 6.83 10.82
CA GLN A 114 13.50 6.73 9.51
C GLN A 114 14.77 7.60 9.37
N ASN A 115 14.85 8.73 10.07
CA ASN A 115 16.05 9.57 10.04
C ASN A 115 17.20 8.94 10.86
N GLN A 116 16.89 8.38 12.02
CA GLN A 116 17.87 7.67 12.85
C GLN A 116 18.37 6.40 12.16
N LEU A 117 17.50 5.73 11.41
CA LEU A 117 17.83 4.55 10.64
C LEU A 117 19.04 4.75 9.71
N ILE A 118 19.20 5.93 9.11
CA ILE A 118 20.34 6.19 8.22
C ILE A 118 21.67 6.10 8.98
N THR A 119 21.72 6.69 10.17
CA THR A 119 22.88 6.64 11.04
C THR A 119 23.14 5.20 11.49
N ASP A 120 22.10 4.49 11.91
CA ASP A 120 22.19 3.09 12.34
C ASP A 120 22.69 2.18 11.20
N LEU A 121 22.19 2.39 9.98
CA LEU A 121 22.63 1.65 8.78
C LEU A 121 24.08 1.96 8.42
N ALA A 122 24.50 3.22 8.49
CA ALA A 122 25.88 3.60 8.19
C ALA A 122 26.85 2.92 9.17
N ASP A 123 26.54 2.95 10.47
CA ASP A 123 27.34 2.27 11.50
C ASP A 123 27.41 0.76 11.25
N VAL A 124 26.25 0.10 11.10
CA VAL A 124 26.17 -1.34 10.84
C VAL A 124 26.95 -1.71 9.58
N PHE A 125 26.77 -0.99 8.48
CA PHE A 125 27.43 -1.32 7.21
C PHE A 125 28.95 -1.13 7.26
N ASN A 126 29.44 -0.11 7.95
CA ASN A 126 30.88 0.10 8.12
C ASN A 126 31.55 -0.98 8.98
N ASN A 127 30.78 -1.60 9.88
CA ASN A 127 31.26 -2.70 10.73
C ASN A 127 31.23 -4.07 10.03
N ILE A 128 30.58 -4.22 8.85
CA ILE A 128 30.53 -5.50 8.11
C ILE A 128 31.92 -6.00 7.73
N GLU A 129 32.77 -5.17 7.12
CA GLU A 129 34.11 -5.60 6.70
C GLU A 129 35.07 -5.78 7.89
N ALA A 130 34.80 -5.12 9.02
CA ALA A 130 35.63 -5.17 10.22
C ALA A 130 35.35 -6.39 11.13
N ALA A 131 34.20 -7.05 10.98
CA ALA A 131 33.80 -8.19 11.80
C ALA A 131 34.64 -9.44 11.49
N GLY A 132 35.74 -9.60 12.22
CA GLY A 132 36.70 -10.69 12.03
C GLY A 132 36.33 -11.96 12.79
N THR A 133 35.69 -11.82 13.96
CA THR A 133 35.36 -12.93 14.85
C THR A 133 33.94 -13.46 14.63
N SER A 134 33.66 -14.67 15.11
CA SER A 134 32.31 -15.24 15.07
C SER A 134 31.32 -14.44 15.93
N GLU A 135 31.77 -13.92 17.07
CA GLU A 135 30.93 -13.17 18.02
C GLU A 135 30.50 -11.82 17.44
N GLU A 136 31.43 -11.09 16.82
CA GLU A 136 31.14 -9.82 16.12
C GLU A 136 30.17 -10.03 14.97
N LYS A 137 30.33 -11.12 14.20
CA LYS A 137 29.40 -11.46 13.11
C LYS A 137 27.98 -11.76 13.62
N ILE A 138 27.86 -12.44 14.77
CA ILE A 138 26.56 -12.71 15.41
C ILE A 138 25.92 -11.41 15.88
N GLU A 139 26.67 -10.53 16.55
CA GLU A 139 26.16 -9.23 17.01
C GLU A 139 25.68 -8.37 15.84
N LEU A 140 26.45 -8.33 14.77
CA LEU A 140 26.12 -7.61 13.55
C LEU A 140 24.86 -8.16 12.87
N ASN A 141 24.74 -9.50 12.78
CA ASN A 141 23.55 -10.14 12.26
C ASN A 141 22.30 -9.81 13.10
N ASN A 142 22.43 -9.77 14.43
CA ASN A 142 21.34 -9.37 15.32
C ASN A 142 20.93 -7.90 15.09
N LYS A 143 21.90 -6.99 14.93
CA LYS A 143 21.64 -5.58 14.61
C LYS A 143 20.91 -5.43 13.26
N LEU A 144 21.36 -6.15 12.24
CA LEU A 144 20.69 -6.18 10.94
C LEU A 144 19.26 -6.72 11.08
N ASN A 145 19.07 -7.88 11.71
CA ASN A 145 17.74 -8.47 11.89
C ASN A 145 16.77 -7.52 12.61
N LEU A 146 17.24 -6.77 13.61
CA LEU A 146 16.42 -5.74 14.26
C LEU A 146 15.96 -4.64 13.28
N ILE A 147 16.83 -4.21 12.37
CA ILE A 147 16.49 -3.23 11.32
C ILE A 147 15.47 -3.82 10.34
N PHE A 148 15.73 -5.03 9.82
CA PHE A 148 14.80 -5.70 8.90
C PHE A 148 13.44 -5.93 9.56
N ARG A 149 13.43 -6.37 10.82
CA ARG A 149 12.20 -6.58 11.59
C ARG A 149 11.39 -5.31 11.76
N LYS A 150 12.03 -4.16 12.04
CA LYS A 150 11.33 -2.87 12.15
C LYS A 150 10.61 -2.51 10.85
N ILE A 151 11.24 -2.74 9.71
CA ILE A 151 10.66 -2.43 8.40
C ILE A 151 9.62 -3.49 8.01
N LEU A 152 9.91 -4.78 8.17
CA LEU A 152 9.08 -5.90 7.68
C LEU A 152 7.98 -6.36 8.63
N ARG A 153 8.05 -5.96 9.92
CA ARG A 153 7.13 -6.34 11.00
C ARG A 153 7.09 -7.86 11.26
N THR A 154 8.17 -8.56 10.97
CA THR A 154 8.36 -10.00 11.25
C THR A 154 9.85 -10.32 11.36
N ASP A 155 10.17 -11.48 11.92
CA ASP A 155 11.54 -11.94 12.13
C ASP A 155 12.15 -12.60 10.87
N ASP A 156 11.30 -13.01 9.92
CA ASP A 156 11.73 -13.58 8.64
C ASP A 156 11.86 -12.50 7.54
N LEU A 157 12.56 -12.80 6.45
CA LEU A 157 12.62 -11.92 5.28
C LEU A 157 11.33 -11.99 4.45
N MET A 158 10.19 -11.66 5.08
CA MET A 158 8.85 -11.60 4.48
C MET A 158 8.18 -10.31 4.94
N PHE A 159 7.33 -9.69 4.13
CA PHE A 159 6.57 -8.53 4.59
C PHE A 159 5.30 -8.96 5.31
N ASN A 160 5.19 -8.65 6.61
CA ASN A 160 3.96 -8.92 7.36
C ASN A 160 2.88 -7.87 7.00
N SER A 161 2.15 -8.20 5.94
CA SER A 161 1.01 -7.46 5.42
C SER A 161 -0.31 -7.82 6.11
N GLU A 162 -0.29 -8.68 7.13
CA GLU A 162 -1.50 -9.03 7.85
C GLU A 162 -2.09 -7.78 8.49
N GLY A 163 -3.40 -7.59 8.27
CA GLY A 163 -4.11 -6.41 8.72
C GLY A 163 -3.75 -5.11 7.99
N LEU A 164 -2.96 -5.12 6.92
CA LEU A 164 -2.66 -3.94 6.09
C LEU A 164 -3.45 -3.97 4.77
N ILE A 165 -3.34 -2.88 4.00
CA ILE A 165 -3.76 -2.84 2.60
C ILE A 165 -2.85 -3.75 1.77
N ASN A 166 -3.46 -4.71 1.09
CA ASN A 166 -2.81 -5.67 0.22
C ASN A 166 -3.43 -5.66 -1.18
N GLU A 167 -2.92 -6.49 -2.07
CA GLU A 167 -3.30 -6.54 -3.49
C GLU A 167 -4.78 -6.83 -3.67
N GLY A 168 -5.35 -7.71 -2.84
CA GLY A 168 -6.76 -8.06 -2.90
C GLY A 168 -7.66 -6.87 -2.61
N LYS A 169 -7.34 -6.10 -1.55
CA LYS A 169 -8.09 -4.89 -1.20
C LYS A 169 -7.92 -3.79 -2.24
N PHE A 170 -6.69 -3.61 -2.71
CA PHE A 170 -6.34 -2.66 -3.78
C PHE A 170 -7.10 -2.96 -5.09
N ALA A 171 -7.15 -4.23 -5.51
CA ALA A 171 -7.90 -4.63 -6.70
C ALA A 171 -9.41 -4.43 -6.54
N ARG A 172 -9.98 -4.84 -5.40
CA ARG A 172 -11.43 -4.70 -5.13
C ARG A 172 -11.92 -3.26 -5.21
N ILE A 173 -11.21 -2.32 -4.57
CA ILE A 173 -11.65 -0.91 -4.59
C ILE A 173 -11.55 -0.29 -5.99
N LYS A 174 -10.56 -0.72 -6.79
CA LYS A 174 -10.41 -0.33 -8.19
C LYS A 174 -11.56 -0.87 -9.04
N ASP A 175 -11.93 -2.13 -8.84
CA ASP A 175 -13.06 -2.75 -9.55
C ASP A 175 -14.40 -2.11 -9.17
N LEU A 176 -14.60 -1.75 -7.90
CA LEU A 176 -15.77 -1.01 -7.46
C LEU A 176 -15.86 0.35 -8.17
N CYS A 177 -14.76 1.11 -8.21
CA CYS A 177 -14.72 2.40 -8.91
C CYS A 177 -15.09 2.26 -10.39
N LYS A 178 -14.50 1.29 -11.08
CA LYS A 178 -14.80 1.04 -12.48
C LYS A 178 -16.28 0.68 -12.68
N SER A 179 -16.83 -0.17 -11.82
CA SER A 179 -18.22 -0.61 -11.92
C SER A 179 -19.21 0.55 -11.71
N MET A 180 -18.88 1.51 -10.85
CA MET A 180 -19.73 2.69 -10.63
C MET A 180 -19.88 3.56 -11.88
N ASP A 181 -18.85 3.67 -12.72
CA ASP A 181 -18.93 4.39 -14.00
C ASP A 181 -19.93 3.72 -14.96
N GLU A 182 -20.10 2.41 -14.81
CA GLU A 182 -21.06 1.57 -15.56
C GLU A 182 -22.46 1.54 -14.91
N GLY A 183 -22.71 2.36 -13.88
CA GLY A 183 -24.01 2.48 -13.23
C GLY A 183 -24.32 1.40 -12.20
N PHE A 184 -23.30 0.74 -11.61
CA PHE A 184 -23.43 -0.41 -10.70
C PHE A 184 -24.50 -0.31 -9.61
N PHE A 185 -24.79 0.86 -9.06
CA PHE A 185 -25.82 1.01 -8.00
C PHE A 185 -27.26 1.01 -8.52
N PHE A 186 -27.47 1.23 -9.81
CA PHE A 186 -28.78 1.36 -10.40
C PHE A 186 -29.31 0.00 -10.86
N HIS A 187 -30.63 -0.13 -10.84
CA HIS A 187 -31.30 -1.29 -11.37
C HIS A 187 -31.38 -1.22 -12.91
N PHE A 188 -30.98 -2.30 -13.56
CA PHE A 188 -31.06 -2.51 -14.99
C PHE A 188 -32.10 -3.60 -15.26
N THR A 189 -32.99 -3.37 -16.21
CA THR A 189 -33.94 -4.42 -16.59
C THR A 189 -33.21 -5.57 -17.28
N LEU A 190 -33.79 -6.78 -17.22
CA LEU A 190 -33.21 -7.95 -17.90
C LEU A 190 -32.97 -7.69 -19.39
N ARG A 191 -33.91 -6.98 -20.04
CA ARG A 191 -33.79 -6.61 -21.45
C ARG A 191 -32.58 -5.73 -21.71
N GLU A 192 -32.36 -4.72 -20.87
CA GLU A 192 -31.21 -3.81 -21.01
C GLU A 192 -29.87 -4.51 -20.81
N HIS A 193 -29.83 -5.48 -19.89
CA HIS A 193 -28.66 -6.34 -19.74
C HIS A 193 -28.42 -7.21 -20.98
N LEU A 194 -29.46 -7.84 -21.54
CA LEU A 194 -29.35 -8.68 -22.73
C LEU A 194 -28.94 -7.87 -23.96
N ASP A 195 -29.50 -6.68 -24.12
CA ASP A 195 -29.24 -5.76 -25.22
C ASP A 195 -27.94 -4.95 -25.03
N LYS A 196 -27.24 -5.12 -23.89
CA LYS A 196 -26.01 -4.40 -23.50
C LYS A 196 -26.16 -2.88 -23.63
N VAL A 197 -27.28 -2.36 -23.17
CA VAL A 197 -27.58 -0.92 -23.25
C VAL A 197 -26.60 -0.15 -22.36
N ASP A 198 -25.97 0.88 -22.94
CA ASP A 198 -25.03 1.75 -22.24
C ASP A 198 -25.73 2.50 -21.09
N PHE A 199 -25.06 2.60 -19.94
CA PHE A 199 -25.60 3.30 -18.78
C PHE A 199 -25.96 4.76 -19.07
N SER A 200 -25.26 5.44 -19.99
CA SER A 200 -25.58 6.82 -20.40
C SER A 200 -26.99 6.99 -20.98
N ILE A 201 -27.55 5.94 -21.59
CA ILE A 201 -28.92 5.91 -22.11
C ILE A 201 -29.90 5.70 -20.95
N ILE A 202 -29.60 4.72 -20.10
CA ILE A 202 -30.39 4.35 -18.93
C ILE A 202 -30.48 5.51 -17.94
N ARG A 203 -29.37 6.24 -17.74
CA ARG A 203 -29.26 7.40 -16.86
C ARG A 203 -30.32 8.47 -17.14
N ARG A 204 -30.78 8.62 -18.38
CA ARG A 204 -31.78 9.64 -18.76
C ARG A 204 -33.16 9.43 -18.13
N ARG A 205 -33.48 8.21 -17.68
CA ARG A 205 -34.77 7.89 -17.05
C ARG A 205 -34.74 7.97 -15.51
N ILE A 206 -33.54 8.15 -14.94
CA ILE A 206 -33.33 8.17 -13.49
C ILE A 206 -33.55 9.61 -13.00
N PRO A 207 -34.30 9.82 -11.90
CA PRO A 207 -34.46 11.15 -11.33
C PRO A 207 -33.11 11.80 -11.00
N SER A 208 -32.93 13.06 -11.39
CA SER A 208 -31.68 13.81 -11.17
C SER A 208 -31.23 13.81 -9.70
N SER A 209 -32.19 13.86 -8.77
CA SER A 209 -31.92 13.79 -7.32
C SER A 209 -31.23 12.49 -6.88
N GLU A 210 -31.55 11.36 -7.52
CA GLU A 210 -30.93 10.08 -7.19
C GLU A 210 -29.55 9.96 -7.84
N ILE A 211 -29.37 10.54 -9.04
CA ILE A 211 -28.06 10.63 -9.71
C ILE A 211 -27.09 11.47 -8.88
N GLU A 212 -27.54 12.61 -8.35
CA GLU A 212 -26.70 13.50 -7.53
C GLU A 212 -26.22 12.82 -6.25
N LYS A 213 -27.11 12.12 -5.52
CA LYS A 213 -26.74 11.35 -4.33
C LYS A 213 -25.70 10.27 -4.63
N VAL A 214 -25.90 9.50 -5.70
CA VAL A 214 -24.93 8.48 -6.11
C VAL A 214 -23.62 9.13 -6.53
N SER A 215 -23.65 10.28 -7.20
CA SER A 215 -22.43 11.00 -7.61
C SER A 215 -21.60 11.47 -6.41
N GLU A 216 -22.24 11.87 -5.31
CA GLU A 216 -21.55 12.19 -4.05
C GLU A 216 -20.88 10.95 -3.43
N ILE A 217 -21.61 9.84 -3.35
CA ILE A 217 -21.07 8.55 -2.87
C ILE A 217 -19.88 8.12 -3.72
N THR A 218 -20.00 8.19 -5.04
CA THR A 218 -18.93 7.86 -5.98
C THR A 218 -17.70 8.75 -5.76
N ARG A 219 -17.89 10.05 -5.51
CA ARG A 219 -16.78 10.96 -5.20
C ARG A 219 -16.04 10.53 -3.93
N ASN A 220 -16.76 10.19 -2.87
CA ASN A 220 -16.14 9.74 -1.62
C ASN A 220 -15.38 8.43 -1.83
N ILE A 221 -15.96 7.47 -2.56
CA ILE A 221 -15.31 6.19 -2.87
C ILE A 221 -14.03 6.41 -3.69
N ILE A 222 -14.01 7.36 -4.62
CA ILE A 222 -12.80 7.74 -5.36
C ILE A 222 -11.72 8.29 -4.42
N GLU A 223 -12.08 9.13 -3.45
CA GLU A 223 -11.12 9.62 -2.45
C GLU A 223 -10.65 8.51 -1.51
N ILE A 224 -11.51 7.59 -1.10
CA ILE A 224 -11.13 6.38 -0.34
C ILE A 224 -10.12 5.57 -1.15
N LYS A 225 -10.38 5.33 -2.44
CA LYS A 225 -9.47 4.63 -3.34
C LYS A 225 -8.09 5.27 -3.38
N LYS A 226 -8.00 6.61 -3.47
CA LYS A 226 -6.70 7.30 -3.45
C LYS A 226 -5.90 7.00 -2.17
N GLY A 227 -6.59 6.92 -1.02
CA GLY A 227 -5.97 6.52 0.25
C GLY A 227 -5.48 5.07 0.23
N VAL A 228 -6.28 4.15 -0.31
CA VAL A 228 -5.92 2.74 -0.48
C VAL A 228 -4.71 2.59 -1.42
N ASP A 229 -4.72 3.27 -2.56
CA ASP A 229 -3.62 3.26 -3.53
C ASP A 229 -2.32 3.74 -2.86
N LYS A 230 -2.36 4.88 -2.16
CA LYS A 230 -1.18 5.41 -1.45
C LYS A 230 -0.67 4.48 -0.36
N ALA A 231 -1.58 3.91 0.45
CA ALA A 231 -1.20 2.97 1.50
C ALA A 231 -0.51 1.73 0.92
N TYR A 232 -1.05 1.19 -0.18
CA TYR A 232 -0.44 0.07 -0.89
C TYR A 232 0.93 0.42 -1.48
N ASP A 233 1.04 1.58 -2.13
CA ASP A 233 2.30 2.06 -2.69
C ASP A 233 3.40 2.20 -1.63
N TYR A 234 3.05 2.69 -0.43
CA TYR A 234 4.00 2.76 0.68
C TYR A 234 4.42 1.39 1.20
N ASN A 235 3.49 0.44 1.32
CA ASN A 235 3.83 -0.93 1.67
C ASN A 235 4.84 -1.53 0.66
N MET A 236 4.61 -1.30 -0.64
CA MET A 236 5.53 -1.72 -1.69
C MET A 236 6.87 -0.98 -1.66
N LYS A 237 6.90 0.32 -1.33
CA LYS A 237 8.15 1.07 -1.13
C LYS A 237 8.99 0.47 0.01
N MET A 238 8.37 0.03 1.10
CA MET A 238 9.10 -0.63 2.20
C MET A 238 9.73 -1.96 1.75
N VAL A 239 9.01 -2.75 0.95
CA VAL A 239 9.56 -3.97 0.34
C VAL A 239 10.76 -3.64 -0.56
N GLN A 240 10.65 -2.60 -1.40
CA GLN A 240 11.75 -2.17 -2.27
C GLN A 240 12.96 -1.66 -1.49
N MET A 241 12.72 -0.93 -0.39
CA MET A 241 13.77 -0.48 0.51
C MET A 241 14.54 -1.68 1.08
N ILE A 242 13.84 -2.72 1.52
CA ILE A 242 14.45 -3.95 2.03
C ILE A 242 15.32 -4.65 0.99
N VAL A 243 14.86 -4.75 -0.25
CA VAL A 243 15.66 -5.33 -1.35
C VAL A 243 16.92 -4.49 -1.62
N ASN A 244 16.82 -3.15 -1.51
CA ASN A 244 18.00 -2.28 -1.60
C ASN A 244 18.97 -2.53 -0.45
N LEU A 245 18.50 -2.58 0.79
CA LEU A 245 19.33 -2.87 1.98
C LEU A 245 20.02 -4.24 1.86
N TYR A 246 19.29 -5.26 1.43
CA TYR A 246 19.84 -6.59 1.17
C TYR A 246 20.96 -6.54 0.10
N SER A 247 20.79 -5.71 -0.93
CA SER A 247 21.80 -5.51 -1.97
C SER A 247 23.08 -4.85 -1.43
N TYR A 248 22.97 -3.88 -0.52
CA TYR A 248 24.13 -3.27 0.15
C TYR A 248 24.91 -4.32 0.94
N ILE A 249 24.22 -5.11 1.77
CA ILE A 249 24.83 -6.15 2.60
C ILE A 249 25.59 -7.16 1.73
N LYS A 250 24.98 -7.61 0.63
CA LYS A 250 25.60 -8.57 -0.29
C LYS A 250 26.87 -8.02 -0.97
N ILE A 251 26.94 -6.71 -1.23
CA ILE A 251 28.16 -6.08 -1.77
C ILE A 251 29.28 -6.08 -0.71
N LEU A 252 28.93 -5.84 0.54
CA LEU A 252 29.87 -5.66 1.64
C LEU A 252 30.41 -6.99 2.20
N ILE A 253 29.66 -8.08 2.11
CA ILE A 253 30.02 -9.37 2.73
C ILE A 253 31.13 -10.16 1.98
N LYS A 254 31.48 -9.79 0.74
CA LYS A 254 32.51 -10.44 -0.12
C LYS A 254 32.85 -11.92 0.15
#